data_AF-A0A968U561-F1
#
_entry.id   AF-A0A968U561-F1
#
_cell.length_a   1.000
_cell.length_b   1.000
_cell.length_c   1.000
_cell.angle_alpha   90.00
_cell.angle_beta   90.00
_cell.angle_gamma   90.00
#
_symmetry.space_group_name_H-M   'P 1'
#
loop_
_entity.id
_entity.type
_entity.pdbx_description
1 polymer ?
#
loop_
_entity_poly.entity_id
_entity_poly.type
_entity_poly.pdbx_seq_one_letter_code
_entity_poly.pdbx_strand_id
1 'polypeptide(L)'
;MYLSVNCPRCDRALGQISPDGLLQVQCPSCRQHYGAVYGKLSGWSSQLETMLYLSDQLPSFYKRRYQFRITTPGRSLRLLKFSTPGLRDQIPVRPGDKISILYSTCGSGIKKLLAIHNYSTGQKYHLPSPVPGLGYLLATRGGASSAIALGALAAGAGVLATTGLGAIALLMYSRLVDAAELTSPDLQPDVPGDARLMSELELADQKVILTRRIEQLRHEGYAHRDFIKRLTALKEKMLSVGAALYATRIAKIDRAIKLLKQRINQDRHLVNQYAQTIRMIEIELEASYLAEQLPEADDFTSTIMGKLDELKAIEARNRHLWLELEANEEVRRLSFG
;
A
#
# COMPACT_ATOMS: atom_id res chain seq x y z
N MET A 1 13.69 -27.08 -16.31
CA MET A 1 14.83 -27.35 -15.40
C MET A 1 14.38 -26.93 -14.01
N TYR A 2 14.20 -27.88 -13.09
CA TYR A 2 13.70 -27.59 -11.75
C TYR A 2 14.87 -27.23 -10.85
N LEU A 3 14.86 -26.01 -10.31
CA LEU A 3 15.88 -25.55 -9.35
C LEU A 3 15.36 -25.81 -7.95
N SER A 4 16.10 -26.63 -7.18
CA SER A 4 15.85 -26.85 -5.77
C SER A 4 16.55 -25.77 -4.94
N VAL A 5 15.82 -25.18 -4.00
CA VAL A 5 16.34 -24.16 -3.09
C VAL A 5 16.37 -24.75 -1.68
N ASN A 6 17.50 -24.61 -0.98
CA ASN A 6 17.65 -25.07 0.40
C ASN A 6 17.40 -23.96 1.42
N CYS A 7 16.98 -24.36 2.61
CA CYS A 7 16.78 -23.46 3.75
C CYS A 7 18.15 -22.98 4.26
N PRO A 8 18.41 -21.67 4.35
CA PRO A 8 19.70 -21.17 4.79
C PRO A 8 19.96 -21.38 6.29
N ARG A 9 18.93 -21.74 7.07
CA ARG A 9 19.03 -21.95 8.52
C ARG A 9 19.18 -23.43 8.92
N CYS A 10 18.55 -24.35 8.19
CA CYS A 10 18.52 -25.77 8.56
C CYS A 10 18.85 -26.71 7.39
N ASP A 11 19.28 -26.15 6.25
CA ASP A 11 19.72 -26.84 5.02
C ASP A 11 18.74 -27.86 4.40
N ARG A 12 17.49 -27.89 4.88
CA ARG A 12 16.44 -28.72 4.26
C ARG A 12 15.93 -28.07 2.98
N ALA A 13 15.61 -28.91 1.98
CA ALA A 13 15.00 -28.45 0.74
C ALA A 13 13.67 -27.73 1.02
N LEU A 14 13.55 -26.50 0.53
CA LEU A 14 12.36 -25.65 0.66
C LEU A 14 11.32 -25.99 -0.41
N GLY A 15 11.75 -26.48 -1.57
CA GLY A 15 10.88 -26.84 -2.68
C GLY A 15 11.50 -26.53 -4.04
N GLN A 16 10.67 -26.60 -5.07
CA GLN A 16 11.03 -26.29 -6.45
C GLN A 16 10.48 -24.92 -6.85
N ILE A 17 11.27 -24.13 -7.55
CA ILE A 17 10.81 -22.84 -8.10
C ILE A 17 9.73 -23.07 -9.15
N SER A 18 8.61 -22.34 -9.06
CA SER A 18 7.52 -22.36 -10.05
C SER A 18 8.05 -22.07 -11.46
N PRO A 19 7.41 -22.58 -12.54
CA PRO A 19 7.72 -22.18 -13.91
C PRO A 19 7.76 -20.66 -14.13
N ASP A 20 7.05 -19.88 -13.32
CA ASP A 20 7.07 -18.40 -13.38
C ASP A 20 8.37 -17.77 -12.84
N GLY A 21 9.26 -18.58 -12.25
CA GLY A 21 10.51 -18.14 -11.64
C GLY A 21 10.36 -17.68 -10.18
N LEU A 22 9.25 -18.03 -9.52
CA LEU A 22 8.97 -17.63 -8.14
C LEU A 22 8.80 -18.84 -7.22
N LEU A 23 9.20 -18.69 -5.97
CA LEU A 23 8.97 -19.64 -4.89
C LEU A 23 8.54 -18.85 -3.65
N GLN A 24 7.46 -19.26 -3.00
CA GLN A 24 7.10 -18.81 -1.66
C GLN A 24 6.73 -20.04 -0.84
N VAL A 25 7.42 -20.25 0.27
CA VAL A 25 7.24 -21.47 1.06
C VAL A 25 7.64 -21.26 2.51
N GLN A 26 6.90 -21.89 3.41
CA GLN A 26 7.27 -21.98 4.81
C GLN A 26 8.15 -23.21 5.03
N CYS A 27 9.33 -23.04 5.63
CA CYS A 27 10.19 -24.17 5.94
C CYS A 27 9.56 -25.04 7.04
N PRO A 28 9.43 -26.37 6.84
CA PRO A 28 8.79 -27.25 7.82
C PRO A 28 9.58 -27.39 9.12
N SER A 29 10.88 -27.04 9.13
CA SER A 29 11.77 -27.25 10.29
C SER A 29 11.96 -26.00 11.13
N CYS A 30 12.26 -24.87 10.51
CA CYS A 30 12.44 -23.61 11.25
C CYS A 30 11.17 -22.75 11.30
N ARG A 31 10.07 -23.16 10.65
CA ARG A 31 8.78 -22.45 10.55
C ARG A 31 8.86 -21.02 9.99
N GLN A 32 10.00 -20.64 9.40
CA GLN A 32 10.17 -19.34 8.77
C GLN A 32 9.65 -19.36 7.33
N HIS A 33 9.10 -18.23 6.88
CA HIS A 33 8.67 -18.04 5.51
C HIS A 33 9.83 -17.53 4.68
N TYR A 34 10.03 -18.18 3.53
CA TYR A 34 11.06 -17.85 2.57
C TYR A 34 10.42 -17.61 1.20
N GLY A 35 11.05 -16.76 0.42
CA GLY A 35 10.76 -16.63 -1.00
C GLY A 35 12.02 -16.60 -1.83
N ALA A 36 11.91 -17.04 -3.08
CA ALA A 36 12.99 -16.97 -4.05
C ALA A 36 12.49 -16.43 -5.39
N VAL A 37 13.32 -15.63 -6.03
CA VAL A 37 13.13 -15.14 -7.40
C VAL A 37 14.25 -15.69 -8.26
N TYR A 38 13.91 -16.31 -9.38
CA TYR A 38 14.83 -16.83 -10.38
C TYR A 38 14.58 -16.17 -11.73
N GLY A 39 15.66 -15.77 -12.39
CA GLY A 39 15.58 -15.19 -13.72
C GLY A 39 16.92 -14.73 -14.26
N LYS A 40 16.87 -14.06 -15.41
CA LYS A 40 18.02 -13.45 -16.07
C LYS A 40 18.20 -12.02 -15.55
N LEU A 41 19.39 -11.68 -15.07
CA LEU A 41 19.73 -10.31 -14.67
C LEU A 41 19.81 -9.44 -15.93
N SER A 42 18.84 -8.55 -16.14
CA SER A 42 18.79 -7.64 -17.29
C SER A 42 19.58 -6.36 -17.04
N GLY A 43 19.72 -5.94 -15.78
CA GLY A 43 20.54 -4.80 -15.41
C GLY A 43 20.84 -4.77 -13.92
N TRP A 44 21.93 -4.10 -13.54
CA TRP A 44 22.29 -3.89 -12.14
C TRP A 44 22.88 -2.49 -11.97
N SER A 45 22.68 -1.92 -10.79
CA SER A 45 23.32 -0.68 -10.35
C SER A 45 23.80 -0.86 -8.92
N SER A 46 24.95 -0.26 -8.60
CA SER A 46 25.45 -0.13 -7.24
C SER A 46 25.80 1.32 -6.93
N GLN A 47 25.35 1.80 -5.78
CA GLN A 47 25.61 3.15 -5.27
C GLN A 47 26.19 3.05 -3.87
N LEU A 48 27.22 3.85 -3.59
CA LEU A 48 27.84 3.93 -2.27
C LEU A 48 27.18 5.08 -1.48
N GLU A 49 26.67 4.76 -0.30
CA GLU A 49 26.08 5.68 0.67
C GLU A 49 26.99 5.75 1.91
N THR A 50 27.38 6.95 2.30
CA THR A 50 28.13 7.18 3.55
C THR A 50 27.13 7.33 4.69
N MET A 51 27.10 6.35 5.61
CA MET A 51 26.14 6.33 6.71
C MET A 51 26.60 7.19 7.90
N LEU A 52 27.92 7.22 8.12
CA LEU A 52 28.52 8.00 9.19
C LEU A 52 29.93 8.41 8.76
N TYR A 53 30.14 9.73 8.65
CA TYR A 53 31.46 10.32 8.45
C TYR A 53 31.81 11.11 9.70
N LEU A 54 32.79 10.62 10.46
CA LEU A 54 33.24 11.22 11.72
C LEU A 54 34.46 12.12 11.50
N SER A 55 35.52 11.60 10.87
CA SER A 55 36.70 12.35 10.41
C SER A 55 37.59 11.44 9.55
N ASP A 56 38.62 11.99 8.88
CA ASP A 56 39.59 11.23 8.08
C ASP A 56 40.46 10.24 8.88
N GLN A 57 40.53 10.38 10.21
CA GLN A 57 41.32 9.50 11.09
C GLN A 57 40.47 8.42 11.79
N LEU A 58 39.14 8.46 11.65
CA LEU A 58 38.21 7.55 12.32
C LEU A 58 37.53 6.62 11.32
N PRO A 59 37.12 5.40 11.74
CA PRO A 59 36.45 4.46 10.85
C PRO A 59 35.12 5.03 10.36
N SER A 60 35.00 5.21 9.05
CA SER A 60 33.78 5.59 8.36
C SER A 60 32.93 4.36 8.04
N PHE A 61 31.61 4.50 8.15
CA PHE A 61 30.67 3.42 7.87
C PHE A 61 30.03 3.65 6.50
N TYR A 62 30.27 2.70 5.60
CA TYR A 62 29.75 2.72 4.25
C TYR A 62 28.68 1.65 4.05
N LYS A 63 27.64 2.01 3.33
CA LYS A 63 26.58 1.15 2.86
C LYS A 63 26.59 1.17 1.34
N ARG A 64 26.43 0.03 0.70
CA ARG A 64 26.21 -0.05 -0.75
C ARG A 64 24.76 -0.42 -1.02
N ARG A 65 24.06 0.43 -1.77
CA ARG A 65 22.73 0.17 -2.28
C ARG A 65 22.85 -0.49 -3.65
N TYR A 66 22.19 -1.62 -3.81
CA TYR A 66 22.11 -2.39 -5.05
C TYR A 66 20.70 -2.34 -5.61
N GLN A 67 20.59 -2.24 -6.93
CA GLN A 67 19.32 -2.32 -7.65
C GLN A 67 19.47 -3.33 -8.78
N PHE A 68 18.77 -4.46 -8.67
CA PHE A 68 18.80 -5.55 -9.64
C PHE A 68 17.51 -5.57 -10.45
N ARG A 69 17.63 -5.68 -11.76
CA ARG A 69 16.52 -5.90 -12.70
C ARG A 69 16.59 -7.33 -13.17
N ILE A 70 15.62 -8.16 -12.80
CA ILE A 70 15.60 -9.59 -13.10
C ILE A 70 14.39 -9.88 -13.99
N THR A 71 14.62 -10.41 -15.17
CA THR A 71 13.58 -10.92 -16.05
C THR A 71 13.32 -12.38 -15.71
N THR A 72 12.13 -12.68 -15.17
CA THR A 72 11.74 -14.05 -14.85
C THR A 72 11.42 -14.85 -16.13
N PRO A 73 11.42 -16.20 -16.08
CA PRO A 73 11.02 -17.03 -17.22
C PRO A 73 9.61 -16.73 -17.73
N GLY A 74 8.69 -16.32 -16.86
CA GLY A 74 7.35 -15.84 -17.21
C GLY A 74 7.30 -14.47 -17.89
N ARG A 75 8.44 -13.94 -18.38
CA ARG A 75 8.60 -12.62 -19.01
C ARG A 75 8.23 -11.42 -18.13
N SER A 76 8.11 -11.61 -16.82
CA SER A 76 7.91 -10.49 -15.88
C SER A 76 9.25 -9.86 -15.50
N LEU A 77 9.31 -8.52 -15.46
CA LEU A 77 10.47 -7.79 -14.93
C LEU A 77 10.30 -7.57 -13.44
N ARG A 78 11.29 -7.96 -12.64
CA ARG A 78 11.32 -7.78 -11.18
C ARG A 78 12.48 -6.87 -10.81
N LEU A 79 12.15 -5.82 -10.07
CA LEU A 79 13.13 -4.92 -9.50
C LEU A 79 13.38 -5.28 -8.04
N LEU A 80 14.62 -5.56 -7.68
CA LEU A 80 15.02 -5.87 -6.31
C LEU A 80 16.05 -4.85 -5.86
N LYS A 81 15.70 -4.07 -4.83
CA LYS A 81 16.61 -3.14 -4.18
C LYS A 81 17.01 -3.69 -2.83
N PHE A 82 18.30 -3.63 -2.53
CA PHE A 82 18.82 -4.08 -1.25
C PHE A 82 20.10 -3.35 -0.93
N SER A 83 20.63 -3.55 0.27
CA SER A 83 21.88 -2.92 0.65
C SER A 83 22.79 -3.91 1.38
N THR A 84 24.10 -3.70 1.23
CA THR A 84 25.10 -4.46 1.96
C THR A 84 26.10 -3.52 2.62
N PRO A 85 26.65 -3.88 3.78
CA PRO A 85 27.75 -3.13 4.38
C PRO A 85 29.03 -3.26 3.56
N GLY A 86 29.78 -2.17 3.48
CA GLY A 86 31.15 -2.18 2.95
C GLY A 86 31.41 -1.26 1.76
N LEU A 87 32.68 -0.91 1.58
CA LEU A 87 33.16 0.02 0.55
C LEU A 87 33.26 -0.63 -0.84
N ARG A 88 33.57 -1.93 -0.89
CA ARG A 88 33.87 -2.66 -2.13
C ARG A 88 32.65 -3.39 -2.66
N ASP A 89 32.61 -3.55 -3.98
CA ASP A 89 31.61 -4.41 -4.61
C ASP A 89 31.96 -5.87 -4.34
N GLN A 90 31.06 -6.57 -3.66
CA GLN A 90 31.29 -7.95 -3.26
C GLN A 90 30.37 -8.91 -4.01
N ILE A 91 29.46 -8.42 -4.86
CA ILE A 91 28.44 -9.25 -5.50
C ILE A 91 28.88 -9.58 -6.93
N PRO A 92 29.26 -10.84 -7.21
CA PRO A 92 29.83 -11.20 -8.50
C PRO A 92 28.72 -11.55 -9.50
N VAL A 93 28.03 -10.54 -10.01
CA VAL A 93 26.99 -10.69 -11.03
C VAL A 93 27.27 -9.80 -12.24
N ARG A 94 26.93 -10.30 -13.43
CA ARG A 94 27.00 -9.55 -14.69
C ARG A 94 25.64 -9.51 -15.38
N PRO A 95 25.33 -8.44 -16.13
CA PRO A 95 24.16 -8.42 -17.00
C PRO A 95 24.17 -9.64 -17.94
N GLY A 96 23.05 -10.33 -18.00
CA GLY A 96 22.90 -11.57 -18.74
C GLY A 96 22.97 -12.84 -17.89
N ASP A 97 23.44 -12.75 -16.64
CA ASP A 97 23.58 -13.92 -15.77
C ASP A 97 22.23 -14.47 -15.31
N LYS A 98 22.15 -15.81 -15.19
CA LYS A 98 21.01 -16.47 -14.56
C LYS A 98 21.24 -16.48 -13.06
N ILE A 99 20.40 -15.78 -12.31
CA ILE A 99 20.54 -15.66 -10.86
C ILE A 99 19.29 -16.13 -10.13
N SER A 100 19.46 -16.66 -8.92
CA SER A 100 18.37 -16.74 -7.94
C SER A 100 18.70 -15.93 -6.70
N ILE A 101 17.71 -15.18 -6.24
CA ILE A 101 17.77 -14.38 -5.04
C ILE A 101 16.84 -14.98 -4.01
N LEU A 102 17.39 -15.32 -2.84
CA LEU A 102 16.68 -15.93 -1.72
C LEU A 102 16.47 -14.90 -0.61
N TYR A 103 15.24 -14.77 -0.14
CA TYR A 103 14.84 -13.83 0.91
C TYR A 103 13.92 -14.48 1.95
N SER A 104 13.87 -13.92 3.16
CA SER A 104 12.84 -14.25 4.15
C SER A 104 11.66 -13.29 4.04
N THR A 105 10.44 -13.78 4.23
CA THR A 105 9.21 -12.97 4.22
C THR A 105 8.57 -12.91 5.61
N CYS A 106 7.80 -11.86 5.86
CA CYS A 106 6.96 -11.71 7.04
C CYS A 106 5.63 -11.07 6.59
N GLY A 107 4.54 -11.85 6.56
CA GLY A 107 3.30 -11.43 5.90
C GLY A 107 3.50 -11.29 4.38
N SER A 108 3.02 -10.20 3.79
CA SER A 108 3.19 -9.86 2.36
C SER A 108 4.55 -9.22 2.04
N GLY A 109 5.31 -8.79 3.05
CA GLY A 109 6.55 -8.04 2.89
C GLY A 109 7.80 -8.92 2.87
N ILE A 110 8.80 -8.51 2.09
CA ILE A 110 10.13 -9.10 2.15
C ILE A 110 10.91 -8.48 3.32
N LYS A 111 11.46 -9.31 4.19
CA LYS A 111 12.12 -8.88 5.42
C LYS A 111 13.64 -8.81 5.31
N LYS A 112 14.27 -9.80 4.66
CA LYS A 112 15.73 -9.93 4.65
C LYS A 112 16.22 -10.67 3.41
N LEU A 113 17.26 -10.15 2.77
CA LEU A 113 17.99 -10.85 1.74
C LEU A 113 18.95 -11.85 2.40
N LEU A 114 18.94 -13.10 1.97
CA LEU A 114 19.70 -14.19 2.60
C LEU A 114 20.87 -14.64 1.73
N ALA A 115 20.61 -14.87 0.44
CA ALA A 115 21.63 -15.33 -0.48
C ALA A 115 21.33 -14.93 -1.92
N ILE A 116 22.39 -14.75 -2.70
CA ILE A 116 22.35 -14.61 -4.15
C ILE A 116 23.15 -15.76 -4.74
N HIS A 117 22.55 -16.48 -5.67
CA HIS A 117 23.20 -17.57 -6.38
C HIS A 117 23.29 -17.21 -7.86
N ASN A 118 24.50 -17.24 -8.42
CA ASN A 118 24.74 -17.04 -9.84
C ASN A 118 24.94 -18.41 -10.51
N TYR A 119 23.95 -18.84 -11.29
CA TYR A 119 24.00 -20.11 -12.03
C TYR A 119 24.87 -20.04 -13.29
N SER A 120 25.19 -18.83 -13.80
CA SER A 120 26.10 -18.68 -14.94
C SER A 120 27.55 -18.91 -14.53
N THR A 121 27.94 -18.45 -13.34
CA THR A 121 29.33 -18.54 -12.84
C THR A 121 29.53 -19.60 -11.76
N GLY A 122 28.44 -20.17 -11.22
CA GLY A 122 28.46 -21.11 -10.09
C GLY A 122 28.76 -20.46 -8.74
N GLN A 123 28.92 -19.12 -8.69
CA GLN A 123 29.30 -18.42 -7.47
C GLN A 123 28.09 -18.21 -6.55
N LYS A 124 28.30 -18.44 -5.25
CA LYS A 124 27.32 -18.19 -4.19
C LYS A 124 27.76 -16.99 -3.38
N TYR A 125 26.91 -15.98 -3.31
CA TYR A 125 27.10 -14.87 -2.39
C TYR A 125 26.12 -15.03 -1.22
N HIS A 126 26.67 -15.41 -0.08
CA HIS A 126 25.94 -15.38 1.19
C HIS A 126 26.11 -13.99 1.79
N LEU A 127 25.02 -13.31 2.09
CA LEU A 127 25.15 -12.05 2.80
C LEU A 127 25.75 -12.35 4.18
N PRO A 128 26.77 -11.58 4.61
CA PRO A 128 27.22 -11.67 6.00
C PRO A 128 25.98 -11.41 6.86
N SER A 129 25.72 -12.28 7.83
CA SER A 129 24.60 -12.11 8.74
C SER A 129 25.01 -11.14 9.86
N PRO A 130 24.58 -9.86 9.88
CA PRO A 130 24.40 -9.17 11.13
C PRO A 130 22.98 -9.51 11.58
N VAL A 131 22.87 -10.33 12.61
CA VAL A 131 22.17 -10.01 13.86
C VAL A 131 22.45 -11.23 14.74
N PRO A 132 23.41 -11.14 15.66
CA PRO A 132 23.49 -12.14 16.72
C PRO A 132 22.20 -12.03 17.56
N GLY A 133 21.63 -13.16 17.98
CA GLY A 133 20.28 -13.20 18.56
C GLY A 133 20.07 -12.20 19.71
N LEU A 134 18.81 -11.87 20.02
CA LEU A 134 18.44 -10.88 21.05
C LEU A 134 19.24 -11.04 22.37
N GLY A 135 19.57 -12.27 22.77
CA GLY A 135 20.41 -12.56 23.93
C GLY A 135 21.88 -12.13 23.80
N TYR A 136 22.48 -12.24 22.62
CA TYR A 136 23.83 -11.72 22.36
C TYR A 136 23.84 -10.20 22.31
N LEU A 137 22.80 -9.56 21.75
CA LEU A 137 22.66 -8.10 21.77
C LEU A 137 22.51 -7.55 23.20
N LEU A 138 21.76 -8.25 24.06
CA LEU A 138 21.66 -7.88 25.48
C LEU A 138 22.97 -8.11 26.21
N ALA A 139 23.69 -9.21 25.93
CA ALA A 139 24.99 -9.49 26.52
C ALA A 139 26.06 -8.47 26.10
N THR A 140 26.11 -8.06 24.82
CA THR A 140 27.07 -7.05 24.36
C THR A 140 26.72 -5.64 24.80
N ARG A 141 25.42 -5.29 24.86
CA ARG A 141 24.94 -4.00 25.43
C ARG A 141 25.29 -3.87 26.92
N GLY A 142 25.11 -4.94 27.69
CA GLY A 142 25.49 -4.98 29.11
C GLY A 142 27.02 -4.95 29.31
N GLY A 143 27.77 -5.70 28.50
CA GLY A 143 29.23 -5.77 28.60
C GLY A 143 29.94 -4.46 28.23
N ALA A 144 29.54 -3.82 27.13
CA ALA A 144 30.17 -2.58 26.67
C ALA A 144 29.90 -1.39 27.61
N SER A 145 28.67 -1.27 28.13
CA SER A 145 28.32 -0.22 29.09
C SER A 145 29.05 -0.41 30.43
N SER A 146 29.14 -1.66 30.92
CA SER A 146 29.88 -1.98 32.14
C SER A 146 31.38 -1.70 32.01
N ALA A 147 32.00 -2.07 30.87
CA ALA A 147 33.43 -1.82 30.63
C ALA A 147 33.78 -0.33 30.59
N ILE A 148 32.93 0.51 29.99
CA ILE A 148 33.13 1.96 29.91
C ILE A 148 32.90 2.63 31.28
N ALA A 149 31.86 2.19 32.02
CA ALA A 149 31.62 2.68 33.37
C ALA A 149 32.76 2.32 34.34
N LEU A 150 33.27 1.09 34.27
CA LEU A 150 34.41 0.62 35.06
C LEU A 150 35.71 1.34 34.69
N GLY A 151 35.97 1.57 33.40
CA GLY A 151 37.15 2.32 32.93
C GLY A 151 37.12 3.78 33.38
N ALA A 152 35.95 4.43 33.35
CA ALA A 152 35.81 5.82 33.78
C ALA A 152 35.89 5.97 35.32
N LEU A 153 35.38 4.99 36.07
CA LEU A 153 35.58 4.91 37.54
C LEU A 153 37.05 4.70 37.90
N ALA A 154 37.76 3.83 37.20
CA ALA A 154 39.20 3.60 37.40
C ALA A 154 40.06 4.84 37.08
N ALA A 155 39.60 5.70 36.17
CA ALA A 155 40.24 6.97 35.82
C ALA A 155 39.89 8.13 36.77
N GLY A 156 39.12 7.89 37.85
CA GLY A 156 38.78 8.90 38.85
C GLY A 156 37.70 9.91 38.40
N ALA A 157 36.93 9.61 37.35
CA ALA A 157 35.85 10.48 36.91
C ALA A 157 34.67 10.45 37.91
N GLY A 158 34.11 11.61 38.22
CA GLY A 158 32.94 11.72 39.11
C GLY A 158 31.71 10.98 38.56
N VAL A 159 30.83 10.52 39.46
CA VAL A 159 29.66 9.67 39.15
C VAL A 159 28.76 10.25 38.04
N LEU A 160 28.63 11.58 37.94
CA LEU A 160 27.85 12.23 36.88
C LEU A 160 28.51 12.11 35.49
N ALA A 161 29.85 12.18 35.43
CA ALA A 161 30.61 12.05 34.19
C ALA A 161 30.61 10.60 33.68
N THR A 162 30.67 9.62 34.58
CA THR A 162 30.61 8.20 34.22
C THR A 162 29.23 7.80 33.69
N THR A 163 28.15 8.31 34.29
CA THR A 163 26.79 8.09 33.76
C THR A 163 26.55 8.77 32.42
N GLY A 164 27.09 9.99 32.23
CA GLY A 164 26.96 10.73 30.98
C GLY A 164 27.70 10.05 29.82
N LEU A 165 28.95 9.63 30.03
CA LEU A 165 29.73 8.91 29.03
C LEU A 165 29.14 7.53 28.72
N GLY A 166 28.63 6.81 29.74
CA GLY A 166 27.92 5.56 29.55
C GLY A 166 26.67 5.70 28.68
N ALA A 167 25.86 6.74 28.90
CA ALA A 167 24.67 7.01 28.09
C ALA A 167 25.02 7.38 26.64
N ILE A 168 26.04 8.21 26.43
CA ILE A 168 26.52 8.59 25.09
C ILE A 168 27.07 7.37 24.34
N ALA A 169 27.86 6.52 25.02
CA ALA A 169 28.37 5.30 24.43
C ALA A 169 27.25 4.31 24.08
N LEU A 170 26.22 4.20 24.92
CA LEU A 170 25.06 3.34 24.67
C LEU A 170 24.25 3.84 23.47
N LEU A 171 24.08 5.16 23.33
CA LEU A 171 23.41 5.79 22.17
C LEU A 171 24.22 5.66 20.88
N MET A 172 25.54 5.84 20.94
CA MET A 172 26.42 5.59 19.80
C MET A 172 26.41 4.12 19.39
N TYR A 173 26.46 3.20 20.35
CA TYR A 173 26.39 1.77 20.08
C TYR A 173 25.00 1.34 19.58
N SER A 174 23.91 1.90 20.10
CA SER A 174 22.57 1.63 19.58
C SER A 174 22.44 2.13 18.15
N ARG A 175 22.90 3.36 17.85
CA ARG A 175 22.94 3.88 16.48
C ARG A 175 23.83 3.06 15.55
N LEU A 176 24.94 2.52 16.05
CA LEU A 176 25.82 1.62 15.30
C LEU A 176 25.20 0.23 15.08
N VAL A 177 24.41 -0.28 16.03
CA VAL A 177 23.70 -1.56 15.91
C VAL A 177 22.48 -1.43 15.00
N ASP A 178 21.73 -0.33 15.11
CA ASP A 178 20.62 0.03 14.23
C ASP A 178 21.15 0.30 12.81
N ALA A 179 22.34 0.90 12.70
CA ALA A 179 23.08 0.93 11.44
C ALA A 179 23.50 -0.48 11.02
N ALA A 180 24.06 -1.33 11.89
CA ALA A 180 24.47 -2.70 11.59
C ALA A 180 23.31 -3.66 11.26
N GLU A 181 22.05 -3.27 11.49
CA GLU A 181 20.85 -3.85 10.85
C GLU A 181 20.81 -3.65 9.31
N LEU A 182 21.93 -3.16 8.74
CA LEU A 182 22.45 -3.14 7.37
C LEU A 182 22.17 -4.33 6.42
N THR A 183 21.36 -5.33 6.80
CA THR A 183 20.93 -6.42 5.90
C THR A 183 19.42 -6.63 5.81
N SER A 184 18.59 -5.88 6.51
CA SER A 184 17.18 -5.76 6.09
C SER A 184 17.11 -4.70 5.00
N PRO A 185 16.81 -5.10 3.76
CA PRO A 185 16.69 -4.16 2.67
C PRO A 185 15.44 -3.31 2.88
N ASP A 186 15.49 -2.07 2.40
CA ASP A 186 14.30 -1.49 1.81
C ASP A 186 14.05 -2.27 0.51
N LEU A 187 13.41 -3.43 0.65
CA LEU A 187 12.71 -4.10 -0.45
C LEU A 187 11.33 -3.47 -0.59
N GLN A 188 11.25 -2.14 -0.46
CA GLN A 188 10.37 -1.42 -1.34
C GLN A 188 10.91 -1.65 -2.76
N PRO A 189 10.10 -2.20 -3.68
CA PRO A 189 10.37 -1.94 -5.07
C PRO A 189 10.30 -0.41 -5.18
N ASP A 190 11.44 0.28 -5.15
CA ASP A 190 11.44 1.73 -5.34
C ASP A 190 11.14 1.94 -6.83
N VAL A 191 9.84 1.91 -7.07
CA VAL A 191 9.17 2.39 -8.25
C VAL A 191 8.84 3.83 -7.85
N PRO A 192 9.17 4.84 -8.67
CA PRO A 192 8.35 6.05 -8.72
C PRO A 192 6.84 5.76 -8.91
N GLY A 193 6.48 4.50 -9.10
CA GLY A 193 5.14 3.96 -9.02
C GLY A 193 4.74 3.23 -7.75
N ASP A 194 5.40 3.32 -6.59
CA ASP A 194 4.72 2.89 -5.34
C ASP A 194 3.66 3.94 -4.95
N ALA A 195 3.98 5.23 -5.10
CA ALA A 195 2.98 6.30 -5.03
C ALA A 195 1.95 6.18 -6.17
N ARG A 196 2.38 5.83 -7.40
CA ARG A 196 1.46 5.62 -8.54
C ARG A 196 0.63 4.36 -8.42
N LEU A 197 1.18 3.24 -7.96
CA LEU A 197 0.44 2.00 -7.68
C LEU A 197 -0.55 2.23 -6.55
N MET A 198 -0.16 2.99 -5.52
CA MET A 198 -1.09 3.38 -4.46
C MET A 198 -2.20 4.30 -4.98
N SER A 199 -1.90 5.25 -5.87
CA SER A 199 -2.92 6.10 -6.48
C SER A 199 -3.80 5.33 -7.47
N GLU A 200 -3.25 4.37 -8.22
CA GLU A 200 -3.98 3.46 -9.09
C GLU A 200 -4.90 2.52 -8.28
N LEU A 201 -4.40 1.98 -7.16
CA LEU A 201 -5.18 1.19 -6.22
C LEU A 201 -6.31 2.02 -5.62
N GLU A 202 -6.04 3.27 -5.25
CA GLU A 202 -7.03 4.21 -4.73
C GLU A 202 -8.10 4.54 -5.79
N LEU A 203 -7.69 4.83 -7.03
CA LEU A 203 -8.60 5.08 -8.15
C LEU A 203 -9.46 3.85 -8.48
N ALA A 204 -8.85 2.64 -8.46
CA ALA A 204 -9.56 1.39 -8.67
C ALA A 204 -10.58 1.12 -7.56
N ASP A 205 -10.24 1.39 -6.30
CA ASP A 205 -11.17 1.30 -5.19
C ASP A 205 -12.33 2.31 -5.32
N GLN A 206 -12.03 3.57 -5.64
CA GLN A 206 -13.05 4.59 -5.90
C GLN A 206 -13.98 4.17 -7.06
N LYS A 207 -13.46 3.56 -8.13
CA LYS A 207 -14.28 3.02 -9.21
C LYS A 207 -15.29 1.99 -8.70
N VAL A 208 -14.86 1.02 -7.90
CA VAL A 208 -15.75 -0.01 -7.32
C VAL A 208 -16.84 0.63 -6.45
N ILE A 209 -16.45 1.58 -5.59
CA ILE A 209 -17.38 2.33 -4.73
C ILE A 209 -18.43 3.08 -5.57
N LEU A 210 -18.00 3.79 -6.61
CA LEU A 210 -18.88 4.54 -7.50
C LEU A 210 -19.83 3.64 -8.29
N THR A 211 -19.35 2.52 -8.83
CA THR A 211 -20.19 1.54 -9.52
C THR A 211 -21.29 1.02 -8.60
N ARG A 212 -20.94 0.69 -7.35
CA ARG A 212 -21.91 0.27 -6.34
C ARG A 212 -22.93 1.37 -6.03
N ARG A 213 -22.49 2.63 -5.90
CA ARG A 213 -23.40 3.75 -5.61
C ARG A 213 -24.35 4.04 -6.77
N ILE A 214 -23.89 3.95 -8.02
CA ILE A 214 -24.76 4.04 -9.20
C ILE A 214 -25.85 2.98 -9.16
N GLU A 215 -25.51 1.73 -8.82
CA GLU A 215 -26.48 0.65 -8.74
C GLU A 215 -27.53 0.89 -7.65
N GLN A 216 -27.10 1.38 -6.49
CA GLN A 216 -28.02 1.78 -5.42
C GLN A 216 -28.98 2.91 -5.87
N LEU A 217 -28.45 3.98 -6.47
CA LEU A 217 -29.27 5.09 -6.96
C LEU A 217 -30.27 4.65 -8.04
N ARG A 218 -29.87 3.70 -8.90
CA ARG A 218 -30.79 3.09 -9.88
C ARG A 218 -31.89 2.31 -9.19
N HIS A 219 -31.55 1.49 -8.20
CA HIS A 219 -32.52 0.71 -7.43
C HIS A 219 -33.52 1.62 -6.69
N GLU A 220 -33.03 2.64 -5.99
CA GLU A 220 -33.85 3.70 -5.36
C GLU A 220 -34.79 4.35 -6.40
N GLY A 221 -34.27 4.70 -7.58
CA GLY A 221 -35.04 5.26 -8.69
C GLY A 221 -36.14 4.33 -9.21
N TYR A 222 -35.91 3.01 -9.28
CA TYR A 222 -36.94 2.03 -9.67
C TYR A 222 -38.04 1.93 -8.61
N ALA A 223 -37.68 1.91 -7.32
CA ALA A 223 -38.64 1.90 -6.23
C ALA A 223 -39.54 3.16 -6.24
N HIS A 224 -38.95 4.33 -6.44
CA HIS A 224 -39.70 5.58 -6.58
C HIS A 224 -40.65 5.57 -7.78
N ARG A 225 -40.22 5.03 -8.93
CA ARG A 225 -41.11 4.89 -10.11
C ARG A 225 -42.27 3.95 -9.85
N ASP A 226 -42.04 2.83 -9.18
CA ASP A 226 -43.11 1.90 -8.80
C ASP A 226 -44.12 2.57 -7.85
N PHE A 227 -43.61 3.32 -6.87
CA PHE A 227 -44.46 4.06 -5.95
C PHE A 227 -45.30 5.15 -6.64
N ILE A 228 -44.73 5.88 -7.61
CA ILE A 228 -45.49 6.82 -8.45
C ILE A 228 -46.63 6.10 -9.19
N LYS A 229 -46.39 4.91 -9.76
CA LYS A 229 -47.46 4.14 -10.43
C LYS A 229 -48.60 3.80 -9.47
N ARG A 230 -48.28 3.32 -8.26
CA ARG A 230 -49.27 2.99 -7.23
C ARG A 230 -50.07 4.21 -6.80
N LEU A 231 -49.40 5.34 -6.57
CA LEU A 231 -50.04 6.62 -6.23
C LEU A 231 -50.96 7.13 -7.36
N THR A 232 -50.56 6.95 -8.61
CA THR A 232 -51.36 7.36 -9.78
C THR A 232 -52.61 6.49 -9.91
N ALA A 233 -52.48 5.16 -9.78
CA ALA A 233 -53.61 4.24 -9.77
C ALA A 233 -54.57 4.50 -8.59
N LEU A 234 -54.03 4.87 -7.42
CA LEU A 234 -54.84 5.26 -6.26
C LEU A 234 -55.61 6.56 -6.52
N LYS A 235 -54.97 7.56 -7.12
CA LYS A 235 -55.61 8.82 -7.52
C LYS A 235 -56.75 8.56 -8.50
N GLU A 236 -56.57 7.71 -9.51
CA GLU A 236 -57.61 7.34 -10.47
C GLU A 236 -58.83 6.69 -9.79
N LYS A 237 -58.60 5.76 -8.85
CA LYS A 237 -59.68 5.17 -8.04
C LYS A 237 -60.43 6.19 -7.18
N MET A 238 -59.72 7.18 -6.63
CA MET A 238 -60.37 8.27 -5.86
C MET A 238 -61.22 9.17 -6.76
N LEU A 239 -60.73 9.46 -7.97
CA LEU A 239 -61.45 10.26 -8.96
C LEU A 239 -62.73 9.56 -9.45
N SER A 240 -62.72 8.23 -9.61
CA SER A 240 -63.89 7.48 -10.06
C SER A 240 -65.02 7.41 -9.02
N VAL A 241 -64.71 7.51 -7.73
CA VAL A 241 -65.71 7.53 -6.65
C VAL A 241 -66.28 8.94 -6.44
N GLY A 242 -65.47 9.98 -6.65
CA GLY A 242 -65.92 11.37 -6.59
C GLY A 242 -64.81 12.35 -6.19
N ALA A 243 -64.43 13.23 -7.10
CA ALA A 243 -63.31 14.15 -6.93
C ALA A 243 -63.45 15.12 -5.74
N ALA A 244 -64.67 15.57 -5.43
CA ALA A 244 -64.93 16.51 -4.34
C ALA A 244 -64.70 15.89 -2.95
N LEU A 245 -65.02 14.61 -2.77
CA LEU A 245 -64.89 13.90 -1.49
C LEU A 245 -63.42 13.64 -1.11
N TYR A 246 -62.54 13.52 -2.10
CA TYR A 246 -61.13 13.18 -1.92
C TYR A 246 -60.15 14.29 -2.29
N ALA A 247 -60.63 15.52 -2.55
CA ALA A 247 -59.82 16.63 -3.05
C ALA A 247 -58.51 16.85 -2.27
N THR A 248 -58.57 16.84 -0.93
CA THR A 248 -57.38 17.01 -0.07
C THR A 248 -56.39 15.86 -0.19
N ARG A 249 -56.86 14.61 -0.34
CA ARG A 249 -55.99 13.44 -0.50
C ARG A 249 -55.35 13.42 -1.90
N ILE A 250 -56.11 13.78 -2.93
CA ILE A 250 -55.62 13.91 -4.30
C ILE A 250 -54.51 14.98 -4.37
N ALA A 251 -54.72 16.15 -3.74
CA ALA A 251 -53.71 17.20 -3.68
C ALA A 251 -52.41 16.75 -2.97
N LYS A 252 -52.51 15.92 -1.91
CA LYS A 252 -51.35 15.31 -1.26
C LYS A 252 -50.63 14.33 -2.17
N ILE A 253 -51.38 13.47 -2.88
CA ILE A 253 -50.82 12.53 -3.85
C ILE A 253 -50.07 13.27 -4.96
N ASP A 254 -50.64 14.35 -5.51
CA ASP A 254 -50.00 15.14 -6.55
C ASP A 254 -48.69 15.81 -6.10
N ARG A 255 -48.65 16.30 -4.85
CA ARG A 255 -47.41 16.82 -4.24
C ARG A 255 -46.37 15.71 -4.09
N ALA A 256 -46.76 14.55 -3.56
CA ALA A 256 -45.86 13.40 -3.41
C ALA A 256 -45.29 12.94 -4.76
N ILE A 257 -46.12 12.83 -5.80
CA ILE A 257 -45.67 12.48 -7.16
C ILE A 257 -44.67 13.52 -7.69
N LYS A 258 -44.92 14.82 -7.48
CA LYS A 258 -44.01 15.89 -7.91
C LYS A 258 -42.64 15.77 -7.21
N LEU A 259 -42.64 15.56 -5.90
CA LEU A 259 -41.41 15.39 -5.11
C LEU A 259 -40.61 14.15 -5.55
N LEU A 260 -41.28 13.01 -5.74
CA LEU A 260 -40.64 11.77 -6.21
C LEU A 260 -40.06 11.93 -7.62
N LYS A 261 -40.75 12.62 -8.53
CA LYS A 261 -40.23 12.93 -9.87
C LYS A 261 -38.99 13.82 -9.81
N GLN A 262 -39.01 14.84 -8.96
CA GLN A 262 -37.84 15.69 -8.72
C GLN A 262 -36.66 14.87 -8.19
N ARG A 263 -36.91 13.97 -7.23
CA ARG A 263 -35.88 13.09 -6.68
C ARG A 263 -35.25 12.18 -7.72
N ILE A 264 -36.08 11.51 -8.53
CA ILE A 264 -35.59 10.66 -9.64
C ILE A 264 -34.70 11.45 -10.60
N ASN A 265 -35.02 12.73 -10.87
CA ASN A 265 -34.21 13.55 -11.76
C ASN A 265 -32.86 13.93 -11.14
N GLN A 266 -32.85 14.25 -9.83
CA GLN A 266 -31.62 14.50 -9.08
C GLN A 266 -30.72 13.26 -9.03
N ASP A 267 -31.29 12.08 -8.74
CA ASP A 267 -30.55 10.82 -8.71
C ASP A 267 -29.99 10.48 -10.10
N ARG A 268 -30.75 10.75 -11.17
CA ARG A 268 -30.27 10.58 -12.56
C ARG A 268 -29.09 11.49 -12.89
N HIS A 269 -29.12 12.74 -12.42
CA HIS A 269 -27.99 13.67 -12.59
C HIS A 269 -26.74 13.15 -11.89
N LEU A 270 -26.85 12.69 -10.63
CA LEU A 270 -25.74 12.09 -9.88
C LEU A 270 -25.19 10.83 -10.57
N VAL A 271 -26.07 9.96 -11.07
CA VAL A 271 -25.66 8.76 -11.83
C VAL A 271 -24.84 9.15 -13.06
N ASN A 272 -25.25 10.18 -13.80
CA ASN A 272 -24.51 10.65 -14.97
C ASN A 272 -23.14 11.21 -14.59
N GLN A 273 -23.05 12.00 -13.52
CA GLN A 273 -21.79 12.56 -13.04
C GLN A 273 -20.84 11.47 -12.55
N TYR A 274 -21.33 10.50 -11.77
CA TYR A 274 -20.53 9.36 -11.35
C TYR A 274 -20.06 8.49 -12.51
N ALA A 275 -20.92 8.25 -13.52
CA ALA A 275 -20.53 7.52 -14.72
C ALA A 275 -19.46 8.26 -15.53
N GLN A 276 -19.53 9.59 -15.61
CA GLN A 276 -18.48 10.40 -16.22
C GLN A 276 -17.17 10.32 -15.44
N THR A 277 -17.21 10.36 -14.11
CA THR A 277 -16.03 10.20 -13.26
C THR A 277 -15.40 8.83 -13.40
N ILE A 278 -16.19 7.75 -13.48
CA ILE A 278 -15.68 6.40 -13.76
C ILE A 278 -14.92 6.37 -15.10
N ARG A 279 -15.43 7.02 -16.15
CA ARG A 279 -14.73 7.11 -17.43
C ARG A 279 -13.42 7.88 -17.34
N MET A 280 -13.39 8.98 -16.57
CA MET A 280 -12.14 9.72 -16.32
C MET A 280 -11.12 8.83 -15.60
N ILE A 281 -11.56 8.04 -14.60
CA ILE A 281 -10.71 7.06 -13.91
C ILE A 281 -10.20 5.98 -14.87
N GLU A 282 -11.06 5.45 -15.74
CA GLU A 282 -10.66 4.44 -16.74
C GLU A 282 -9.60 4.98 -17.70
N ILE A 283 -9.80 6.19 -18.21
CA ILE A 283 -8.82 6.86 -19.06
C ILE A 283 -7.52 7.08 -18.30
N GLU A 284 -7.56 7.50 -17.03
CA GLU A 284 -6.35 7.71 -16.23
C GLU A 284 -5.58 6.41 -15.98
N LEU A 285 -6.27 5.31 -15.70
CA LEU A 285 -5.66 3.99 -15.53
C LEU A 285 -5.05 3.48 -16.85
N GLU A 286 -5.75 3.67 -17.98
CA GLU A 286 -5.25 3.31 -19.31
C GLU A 286 -4.06 4.21 -19.74
N ALA A 287 -4.15 5.51 -19.46
CA ALA A 287 -3.08 6.47 -19.74
C ALA A 287 -1.85 6.20 -18.86
N SER A 288 -2.04 5.83 -17.58
CA SER A 288 -0.95 5.44 -16.68
C SER A 288 -0.22 4.19 -17.17
N TYR A 289 -0.96 3.21 -17.70
CA TYR A 289 -0.38 2.03 -18.35
C TYR A 289 0.44 2.39 -19.61
N LEU A 290 0.02 3.41 -20.37
CA LEU A 290 0.72 3.89 -21.57
C LEU A 290 1.86 4.89 -21.25
N ALA A 291 1.82 5.55 -20.10
CA ALA A 291 2.75 6.59 -19.65
C ALA A 291 4.13 6.04 -19.22
N GLU A 292 4.37 4.73 -19.27
CA GLU A 292 5.75 4.18 -19.27
C GLU A 292 6.63 4.80 -20.38
N GLN A 293 6.04 5.49 -21.36
CA GLN A 293 6.71 6.18 -22.46
C GLN A 293 6.72 7.72 -22.39
N LEU A 294 6.06 8.38 -21.42
CA LEU A 294 5.95 9.85 -21.38
C LEU A 294 6.00 10.45 -19.95
N PRO A 295 6.63 11.62 -19.72
CA PRO A 295 7.02 12.10 -18.38
C PRO A 295 6.03 13.05 -17.67
N GLU A 296 4.79 13.22 -18.13
CA GLU A 296 3.90 14.32 -17.67
C GLU A 296 2.63 13.91 -16.89
N ALA A 297 2.53 12.68 -16.37
CA ALA A 297 1.27 12.14 -15.82
C ALA A 297 0.94 12.49 -14.33
N ASP A 298 1.72 13.30 -13.63
CA ASP A 298 1.70 13.31 -12.16
C ASP A 298 0.61 14.20 -11.49
N ASP A 299 -0.33 14.83 -12.22
CA ASP A 299 -1.30 15.81 -11.62
C ASP A 299 -2.81 15.57 -11.92
N PHE A 300 -3.18 14.51 -12.65
CA PHE A 300 -4.60 14.26 -12.98
C PHE A 300 -5.38 13.55 -11.86
N THR A 301 -4.72 12.72 -11.06
CA THR A 301 -5.36 11.98 -9.95
C THR A 301 -5.91 12.91 -8.88
N SER A 302 -5.18 13.99 -8.53
CA SER A 302 -5.61 15.01 -7.57
C SER A 302 -6.92 15.69 -8.02
N THR A 303 -7.03 15.98 -9.32
CA THR A 303 -8.21 16.60 -9.93
C THR A 303 -9.43 15.67 -9.89
N ILE A 304 -9.24 14.37 -10.14
CA ILE A 304 -10.31 13.37 -10.06
C ILE A 304 -10.81 13.24 -8.62
N MET A 305 -9.90 13.19 -7.64
CA MET A 305 -10.27 13.13 -6.22
C MET A 305 -11.01 14.41 -5.77
N GLY A 306 -10.55 15.59 -6.18
CA GLY A 306 -11.25 16.84 -5.89
C GLY A 306 -12.67 16.87 -6.42
N LYS A 307 -12.90 16.40 -7.66
CA LYS A 307 -14.25 16.26 -8.22
C LYS A 307 -15.11 15.24 -7.48
N LEU A 308 -14.51 14.15 -7.00
CA LEU A 308 -15.21 13.13 -6.21
C LEU A 308 -15.73 13.70 -4.89
N ASP A 309 -14.90 14.46 -4.19
CA ASP A 309 -15.29 15.09 -2.93
C ASP A 309 -16.38 16.14 -3.12
N GLU A 310 -16.32 16.91 -4.21
CA GLU A 310 -17.39 17.83 -4.57
C GLU A 310 -18.72 17.11 -4.80
N LEU A 311 -18.72 16.00 -5.55
CA LEU A 311 -19.94 15.22 -5.81
C LEU A 311 -20.50 14.59 -4.53
N LYS A 312 -19.63 14.05 -3.67
CA LYS A 312 -20.04 13.52 -2.36
C LYS A 312 -20.64 14.62 -1.48
N ALA A 313 -20.10 15.83 -1.51
CA ALA A 313 -20.62 16.98 -0.79
C ALA A 313 -21.97 17.45 -1.33
N ILE A 314 -22.16 17.46 -2.66
CA ILE A 314 -23.46 17.75 -3.29
C ILE A 314 -24.50 16.71 -2.86
N GLU A 315 -24.14 15.42 -2.90
CA GLU A 315 -25.05 14.36 -2.47
C GLU A 315 -25.42 14.47 -0.99
N ALA A 316 -24.45 14.77 -0.11
CA ALA A 316 -24.69 14.96 1.32
C ALA A 316 -25.62 16.16 1.60
N ARG A 317 -25.38 17.30 0.94
CA ARG A 317 -26.27 18.48 1.04
C ARG A 317 -27.68 18.17 0.56
N ASN A 318 -27.81 17.44 -0.54
CA ASN A 318 -29.12 17.02 -1.05
C ASN A 318 -29.84 16.12 -0.04
N ARG A 319 -29.15 15.16 0.59
CA ARG A 319 -29.77 14.32 1.63
C ARG A 319 -30.20 15.13 2.85
N HIS A 320 -29.38 16.07 3.30
CA HIS A 320 -29.69 16.93 4.44
C HIS A 320 -30.93 17.78 4.19
N LEU A 321 -30.98 18.49 3.06
CA LEU A 321 -32.15 19.30 2.68
C LEU A 321 -33.43 18.47 2.62
N TRP A 322 -33.33 17.21 2.19
CA TRP A 322 -34.48 16.31 2.19
C TRP A 322 -34.94 15.91 3.59
N LEU A 323 -34.02 15.61 4.51
CA LEU A 323 -34.36 15.32 5.91
C LEU A 323 -35.00 16.54 6.59
N GLU A 324 -34.51 17.76 6.32
CA GLU A 324 -35.11 18.99 6.83
C GLU A 324 -36.52 19.24 6.27
N LEU A 325 -36.76 18.93 4.99
CA LEU A 325 -38.09 19.03 4.39
C LEU A 325 -39.06 18.01 5.01
N GLU A 326 -38.60 16.79 5.27
CA GLU A 326 -39.40 15.75 5.91
C GLU A 326 -39.74 16.11 7.36
N ALA A 327 -38.74 16.57 8.14
CA ALA A 327 -38.94 17.04 9.51
C ALA A 327 -39.88 18.26 9.58
N ASN A 328 -39.74 19.23 8.67
CA ASN A 328 -40.63 20.39 8.62
C ASN A 328 -42.07 20.00 8.21
N GLU A 329 -42.22 18.98 7.38
CA GLU A 329 -43.54 18.46 7.03
C GLU A 329 -44.20 17.71 8.19
N GLU A 330 -43.44 17.00 9.03
CA GLU A 330 -43.92 16.40 10.28
C GLU A 330 -44.32 17.46 11.32
N VAL A 331 -43.52 18.51 11.51
CA VAL A 331 -43.86 19.63 12.41
C VAL A 331 -45.15 20.31 11.97
N ARG A 332 -45.36 20.53 10.66
CA ARG A 332 -46.64 21.02 10.14
C ARG A 332 -47.81 20.07 10.38
N ARG A 333 -47.60 18.75 10.37
CA ARG A 333 -48.66 17.78 10.71
C ARG A 333 -49.05 17.87 12.18
N LEU A 334 -48.08 18.12 13.07
CA LEU A 334 -48.31 18.26 14.52
C LEU A 334 -48.90 19.62 14.91
N SER A 335 -48.65 20.69 14.13
CA SER A 335 -49.17 22.02 14.41
C SER A 335 -50.56 22.30 13.83
N PHE A 336 -51.04 21.46 12.88
CA PHE A 336 -52.33 21.60 12.20
C PHE A 336 -53.23 20.35 12.29
N GLY A 337 -52.86 19.37 13.12
CA GLY A 337 -53.68 18.21 13.47
C GLY A 337 -54.34 18.41 14.83
#